data_AF-A0A9P1N1S0-F1
#
_entry.id   AF-A0A9P1N1S0-F1
#
_cell.length_a   1.000
_cell.length_b   1.000
_cell.length_c   1.000
_cell.angle_alpha   90.00
_cell.angle_beta   90.00
_cell.angle_gamma   90.00
#
_symmetry.space_group_name_H-M   'P 1'
#
loop_
_entity.id
_entity.type
_entity.pdbx_description
1 polymer ?
#
loop_
_entity_poly.entity_id
_entity_poly.type
_entity_poly.pdbx_seq_one_letter_code
_entity_poly.pdbx_strand_id
1 'polypeptide(L)'
;MTKPVKKTKFSLQQLDSIPGQIGYIVCEGNKIVHTTIKEDENPTQIAFNALRLASRTKSPEFADHPTHTIQVQFDHHLFELFQIAQYFIIVKKRVEDPDE
;
A
#
# COMPACT_ATOMS: atom_id res chain seq x y z
N MET A 1 -14.76 5.87 -26.64
CA MET A 1 -13.50 6.45 -26.14
C MET A 1 -13.12 5.72 -24.86
N THR A 2 -12.16 4.80 -24.94
CA THR A 2 -11.65 4.06 -23.78
C THR A 2 -10.75 4.98 -22.95
N LYS A 3 -11.14 5.28 -21.71
CA LYS A 3 -10.30 6.05 -20.78
C LYS A 3 -8.98 5.29 -20.58
N PRO A 4 -7.82 5.94 -20.61
CA PRO A 4 -6.56 5.26 -20.34
C PRO A 4 -6.59 4.74 -18.89
N VAL A 5 -6.45 3.41 -18.75
CA VAL A 5 -6.24 2.77 -17.45
C VAL A 5 -4.97 3.38 -16.88
N LYS A 6 -5.08 4.12 -15.77
CA LYS A 6 -3.93 4.69 -15.07
C LYS A 6 -2.99 3.54 -14.70
N LYS A 7 -1.85 3.43 -15.40
CA LYS A 7 -0.75 2.56 -14.99
C LYS A 7 -0.40 2.91 -13.54
N THR A 8 -0.20 1.89 -12.71
CA THR A 8 0.38 2.03 -11.38
C THR A 8 1.60 2.96 -11.47
N LYS A 9 1.60 4.02 -10.65
CA LYS A 9 2.53 5.16 -10.77
C LYS A 9 4.00 4.77 -10.47
N PHE A 10 4.23 3.60 -9.87
CA PHE A 10 5.52 3.13 -9.40
C PHE A 10 5.76 1.66 -9.76
N SER A 11 7.00 1.29 -10.08
CA SER A 11 7.48 -0.09 -10.14
C SER A 11 8.05 -0.53 -8.78
N LEU A 12 8.33 -1.84 -8.60
CA LEU A 12 8.98 -2.35 -7.39
C LEU A 12 10.35 -1.72 -7.13
N GLN A 13 11.10 -1.35 -8.19
CA GLN A 13 12.40 -0.68 -8.03
C GLN A 13 12.28 0.80 -7.60
N GLN A 14 11.08 1.36 -7.62
CA GLN A 14 10.83 2.78 -7.34
C GLN A 14 10.16 3.01 -5.98
N LEU A 15 10.03 1.98 -5.15
CA LEU A 15 9.37 2.08 -3.85
C LEU A 15 10.08 3.07 -2.90
N ASP A 16 11.42 3.10 -2.93
CA ASP A 16 12.21 4.06 -2.15
C ASP A 16 12.06 5.51 -2.66
N SER A 17 11.51 5.70 -3.87
CA SER A 17 11.29 7.02 -4.48
C SER A 17 9.86 7.53 -4.29
N ILE A 18 9.04 6.83 -3.50
CA ILE A 18 7.67 7.26 -3.20
C ILE A 18 7.75 8.49 -2.27
N PRO A 19 7.14 9.64 -2.64
CA PRO A 19 7.17 10.84 -1.81
C PRO A 19 6.63 10.59 -0.40
N GLY A 20 7.33 11.09 0.61
CA GLY A 20 6.96 10.95 2.02
C GLY A 20 7.04 9.52 2.57
N GLN A 21 7.52 8.54 1.81
CA GLN A 21 7.71 7.17 2.28
C GLN A 21 8.75 7.12 3.41
N ILE A 22 8.36 6.47 4.50
CA ILE A 22 9.23 6.25 5.67
C ILE A 22 9.39 4.75 5.98
N GLY A 23 8.65 3.88 5.30
CA GLY A 23 8.85 2.44 5.27
C GLY A 23 7.87 1.75 4.32
N TYR A 24 8.13 0.51 3.94
CA TYR A 24 7.20 -0.29 3.14
C TYR A 24 7.37 -1.78 3.39
N ILE A 25 6.31 -2.52 3.05
CA ILE A 25 6.23 -3.98 3.08
C ILE A 25 5.78 -4.45 1.71
N VAL A 26 6.46 -5.46 1.17
CA VAL A 26 6.09 -6.17 -0.05
C VAL A 26 5.63 -7.55 0.33
N CYS A 27 4.40 -7.87 -0.05
CA CYS A 27 3.79 -9.18 0.16
C CYS A 27 3.54 -9.88 -1.18
N GLU A 28 3.91 -11.16 -1.26
CA GLU A 28 3.45 -12.07 -2.32
C GLU A 28 2.39 -13.00 -1.71
N GLY A 29 1.12 -12.78 -2.09
CA GLY A 29 0.00 -13.38 -1.36
C GLY A 29 -0.01 -12.95 0.11
N ASN A 30 0.05 -13.93 1.03
CA ASN A 30 0.07 -13.70 2.47
C ASN A 30 1.50 -13.67 3.08
N LYS A 31 2.54 -13.77 2.26
CA LYS A 31 3.92 -13.84 2.71
C LYS A 31 4.62 -12.49 2.51
N ILE A 32 5.25 -11.97 3.56
CA ILE A 32 6.19 -10.85 3.43
C ILE A 32 7.44 -11.36 2.72
N VAL A 33 7.76 -10.76 1.57
CA VAL A 33 8.98 -11.08 0.79
C VAL A 33 10.05 -10.00 0.97
N HIS A 34 9.66 -8.80 1.38
CA HIS A 34 10.57 -7.70 1.71
C HIS A 34 9.90 -6.72 2.66
N THR A 35 10.67 -6.11 3.56
CA THR A 35 10.19 -5.03 4.44
C THR A 35 11.34 -4.09 4.81
N THR A 36 11.04 -2.80 4.86
CA THR A 36 11.91 -1.76 5.45
C THR A 36 11.36 -1.23 6.78
N ILE A 37 10.16 -1.67 7.17
CA ILE A 37 9.57 -1.41 8.49
C ILE A 37 10.35 -2.20 9.54
N LYS A 38 10.71 -1.52 10.64
CA LYS A 38 11.50 -2.10 11.73
C LYS A 38 10.70 -3.17 12.49
N GLU A 39 11.40 -4.15 13.07
CA GLU A 39 10.76 -5.28 13.75
C GLU A 39 9.93 -4.87 14.99
N ASP A 40 10.33 -3.81 15.69
CA ASP A 40 9.62 -3.25 16.85
C ASP A 40 8.25 -2.65 16.48
N GLU A 41 8.06 -2.26 15.21
CA GLU A 41 6.77 -1.84 14.67
C GLU A 41 5.86 -3.02 14.26
N ASN A 42 6.36 -4.26 14.37
CA ASN A 42 5.66 -5.49 14.05
C ASN A 42 5.10 -5.53 12.61
N PRO A 43 5.99 -5.62 11.59
CA PRO A 43 5.60 -5.63 10.18
C PRO A 43 4.65 -6.78 9.82
N THR A 44 4.75 -7.92 10.51
CA THR A 44 3.84 -9.06 10.34
C THR A 44 2.40 -8.69 10.67
N GLN A 45 2.17 -8.02 11.81
CA GLN A 45 0.83 -7.59 12.21
C GLN A 45 0.28 -6.52 11.27
N ILE A 46 1.12 -5.57 10.83
CA ILE A 46 0.76 -4.55 9.84
C ILE A 46 0.32 -5.22 8.54
N ALA A 47 1.15 -6.12 7.99
CA ALA A 47 0.87 -6.84 6.75
C ALA A 47 -0.42 -7.65 6.84
N PHE A 48 -0.63 -8.38 7.94
CA PHE A 48 -1.83 -9.16 8.17
C PHE A 48 -3.10 -8.28 8.17
N ASN A 49 -3.08 -7.18 8.92
CA ASN A 49 -4.22 -6.25 9.00
C ASN A 49 -4.51 -5.58 7.65
N ALA A 50 -3.45 -5.18 6.94
CA ALA A 50 -3.52 -4.57 5.62
C ALA A 50 -4.15 -5.50 4.58
N LEU A 51 -3.68 -6.76 4.50
CA LEU A 51 -4.23 -7.77 3.59
C LEU A 51 -5.68 -8.14 3.94
N ARG A 52 -6.01 -8.18 5.24
CA ARG A 52 -7.38 -8.38 5.72
C ARG A 52 -8.29 -7.21 5.31
N LEU A 53 -7.80 -5.98 5.35
CA LEU A 53 -8.54 -4.82 4.87
C LEU A 53 -8.76 -4.90 3.35
N ALA A 54 -7.68 -5.15 2.60
CA ALA A 54 -7.71 -5.24 1.14
C ALA A 54 -8.64 -6.35 0.61
N SER A 55 -8.73 -7.49 1.31
CA SER A 55 -9.65 -8.58 0.93
C SER A 55 -11.12 -8.25 1.19
N ARG A 56 -11.42 -7.38 2.16
CA ARG A 56 -12.80 -6.95 2.49
C ARG A 56 -13.28 -5.79 1.62
N THR A 57 -12.37 -4.96 1.14
CA THR A 57 -12.70 -3.85 0.23
C THR A 57 -12.93 -4.30 -1.21
N LYS A 58 -12.61 -5.56 -1.55
CA LYS A 58 -13.02 -6.21 -2.81
C LYS A 58 -14.51 -6.54 -2.76
N SER A 59 -15.38 -5.55 -2.85
CA SER A 59 -16.81 -5.78 -3.09
C SER A 59 -17.01 -6.21 -4.56
N PRO A 60 -17.97 -7.12 -4.86
CA PRO A 60 -18.30 -7.55 -6.22
C PRO A 60 -18.60 -6.37 -7.17
N GLU A 61 -19.12 -5.27 -6.63
CA GLU A 61 -19.42 -4.03 -7.35
C GLU A 61 -18.16 -3.30 -7.84
N PHE A 62 -17.00 -3.60 -7.24
CA PHE A 62 -15.69 -3.07 -7.62
C PHE A 62 -14.78 -4.16 -8.20
N ALA A 63 -15.30 -5.35 -8.52
CA ALA A 63 -14.53 -6.45 -9.09
C ALA A 63 -13.87 -6.07 -10.43
N ASP A 64 -14.52 -5.21 -11.21
CA ASP A 64 -14.01 -4.66 -12.48
C ASP A 64 -13.06 -3.47 -12.29
N HIS A 65 -12.92 -2.97 -11.06
CA HIS A 65 -11.97 -1.93 -10.72
C HIS A 65 -10.71 -2.57 -10.13
N PRO A 66 -9.59 -2.64 -10.88
CA PRO A 66 -8.33 -3.12 -10.32
C PRO A 66 -8.03 -2.30 -9.05
N THR A 67 -7.86 -3.02 -7.93
CA THR A 67 -7.86 -2.48 -6.56
C THR A 67 -7.28 -1.05 -6.51
N HIS A 68 -8.15 -0.08 -6.25
CA HIS A 68 -7.72 1.29 -6.00
C HIS A 68 -6.88 1.34 -4.72
N THR A 69 -5.94 2.27 -4.67
CA THR A 69 -5.15 2.54 -3.49
C THR A 69 -6.04 2.71 -2.26
N ILE A 70 -5.81 1.92 -1.21
CA ILE A 70 -6.46 2.06 0.10
C ILE A 70 -5.54 2.90 0.97
N GLN A 71 -6.07 3.96 1.58
CA GLN A 71 -5.32 4.78 2.53
C GLN A 71 -5.93 4.64 3.92
N VAL A 72 -5.08 4.38 4.91
CA VAL A 72 -5.43 4.38 6.33
C VAL A 72 -4.62 5.49 6.98
N GLN A 73 -5.29 6.55 7.42
CA GLN A 73 -4.64 7.72 8.00
C GLN A 73 -4.62 7.63 9.54
N PHE A 74 -3.46 7.95 10.11
CA PHE A 74 -3.23 8.20 11.52
C PHE A 74 -2.77 9.65 11.70
N ASP A 75 -2.64 10.10 12.94
CA ASP A 75 -2.33 11.50 13.27
C ASP A 75 -1.03 12.00 12.64
N HIS A 76 0.02 11.16 12.57
CA HIS A 76 1.35 11.56 12.09
C HIS A 76 1.84 10.81 10.85
N HIS A 77 1.10 9.80 10.42
CA HIS A 77 1.49 8.95 9.29
C HIS A 77 0.26 8.31 8.67
N LEU A 78 0.42 7.77 7.47
CA LEU A 78 -0.61 6.98 6.83
C LEU A 78 0.00 5.71 6.26
N PHE A 79 -0.84 4.69 6.08
CA PHE A 79 -0.52 3.52 5.28
C PHE A 79 -1.27 3.59 3.96
N GLU A 80 -0.52 3.45 2.88
CA GLU A 80 -1.04 3.40 1.52
C GLU A 80 -0.85 1.96 0.99
N LEU A 81 -1.94 1.31 0.63
CA LEU A 81 -1.95 -0.08 0.17
C LEU A 81 -2.36 -0.11 -1.31
N PHE A 82 -1.56 -0.74 -2.15
CA PHE A 82 -1.87 -0.91 -3.56
C PHE A 82 -1.20 -2.17 -4.10
N GLN A 83 -1.56 -2.56 -5.32
CA GLN A 83 -1.02 -3.76 -5.96
C GLN A 83 -0.10 -3.39 -7.12
N ILE A 84 1.09 -3.99 -7.19
CA ILE A 84 1.96 -3.98 -8.38
C ILE A 84 2.08 -5.41 -8.87
N ALA A 85 1.52 -5.72 -10.05
CA ALA A 85 1.45 -7.08 -10.58
C ALA A 85 0.85 -8.06 -9.55
N GLN A 86 1.57 -9.11 -9.13
CA GLN A 86 1.10 -10.07 -8.11
C GLN A 86 1.38 -9.62 -6.66
N TYR A 87 2.09 -8.51 -6.46
CA TYR A 87 2.54 -8.09 -5.13
C TYR A 87 1.59 -7.08 -4.51
N PHE A 88 1.29 -7.27 -3.23
CA PHE A 88 0.66 -6.24 -2.40
C PHE A 88 1.76 -5.38 -1.77
N ILE A 89 1.64 -4.08 -1.97
CA ILE A 89 2.56 -3.08 -1.47
C ILE A 89 1.84 -2.33 -0.37
N ILE A 90 2.49 -2.20 0.79
CA ILE A 90 2.00 -1.43 1.93
C ILE A 90 3.07 -0.40 2.23
N VAL A 91 2.79 0.87 1.97
CA VAL A 91 3.75 1.97 2.15
C VAL A 91 3.32 2.78 3.36
N LYS A 92 4.20 2.91 4.34
CA LYS A 92 4.07 3.87 5.44
C LYS A 92 4.61 5.21 4.96
N LYS A 93 3.78 6.25 5.01
CA LYS A 93 4.15 7.62 4.62
C LYS A 93 3.97 8.57 5.79
N ARG A 94 4.83 9.57 5.90
CA ARG A 94 4.60 10.70 6.81
C ARG A 94 3.40 11.49 6.29
N VAL A 95 2.54 11.95 7.19
CA VAL A 95 1.53 12.95 6.85
C VAL A 95 2.26 14.29 6.82
N GLU A 96 2.28 14.95 5.67
CA GLU A 96 2.73 16.34 5.60
C GLU A 96 1.68 17.16 6.35
N ASP A 97 2.10 17.89 7.39
CA ASP A 97 1.21 18.77 8.13
C ASP A 97 0.70 19.83 7.14
N PRO A 98 -0.62 20.00 6.95
CA PRO A 98 -1.13 21.00 6.01
C PRO A 98 -0.84 22.45 6.45
N ASP A 99 -0.34 22.63 7.67
CA ASP A 99 -0.03 23.92 8.31
C ASP A 99 1.48 24.26 8.35
N GLU A 100 2.37 23.43 7.77
CA GLU A 100 3.81 23.74 7.57
C GLU A 100 4.17 24.09 6.12
#